data_AF-A0A813RS02-F1
#
_entry.id   AF-A0A813RS02-F1
#
_cell.length_a   1.000
_cell.length_b   1.000
_cell.length_c   1.000
_cell.angle_alpha   90.00
_cell.angle_beta   90.00
_cell.angle_gamma   90.00
#
_symmetry.space_group_name_H-M   'P 1'
#
loop_
_entity.id
_entity.type
_entity.pdbx_description
1 polymer ?
#
loop_
_entity_poly.entity_id
_entity_poly.type
_entity_poly.pdbx_seq_one_letter_code
_entity_poly.pdbx_strand_id
1 'polypeptide(L)'
;MEQFEFTWSVTYKKFLKIKSNEILTSPIYQHTKTNSKWLLQLIPRNDAYSQRSIGLYVNLYDGAPLNVNFYSLSLLSHPKRSPIFTNKCTLTRPFSTNGCTWGFACFVNRSTFKNEKKLICDESSCVCIQCCLIIELNQVVLDYIPTSSSSSSLIEQLLDLAKTSKNNFIISLCDDTLSSAKLFNDKTLDEWTILLKHCGENVNLPRLSNRINEQLELTQNTDVREDTLNNHSVLV
;
A
#
# COMPACT_ATOMS: atom_id res chain seq x y z
N MET A 1 -5.03 20.67 2.55
CA MET A 1 -3.90 19.78 2.18
C MET A 1 -2.63 20.37 2.76
N GLU A 2 -1.69 19.52 3.16
CA GLU A 2 -0.41 19.95 3.73
C GLU A 2 0.74 19.16 3.13
N GLN A 3 1.82 19.86 2.81
CA GLN A 3 3.05 19.23 2.36
C GLN A 3 3.93 18.88 3.56
N PHE A 4 4.37 17.63 3.64
CA PHE A 4 5.33 17.15 4.63
C PHE A 4 6.52 16.51 3.93
N GLU A 5 7.71 17.04 4.18
CA GLU A 5 8.94 16.61 3.52
C GLU A 5 10.03 16.28 4.54
N PHE A 6 10.73 15.18 4.30
CA PHE A 6 11.83 14.75 5.13
C PHE A 6 12.87 13.96 4.34
N THR A 7 14.13 14.02 4.82
CA THR A 7 15.27 13.38 4.16
C THR A 7 16.01 12.48 5.14
N TRP A 8 16.39 11.31 4.65
CA TRP A 8 17.17 10.31 5.35
C TRP A 8 18.51 10.08 4.66
N SER A 9 19.61 10.29 5.37
CA SER A 9 20.96 9.95 4.90
C SER A 9 21.34 8.54 5.32
N VAL A 10 21.78 7.73 4.36
CA VAL A 10 22.28 6.38 4.59
C VAL A 10 23.65 6.22 3.94
N THR A 11 24.57 5.55 4.64
CA THR A 11 25.88 5.27 4.06
C THR A 11 25.72 4.37 2.85
N TYR A 12 26.45 4.69 1.78
CA TYR A 12 26.38 3.99 0.52
C TYR A 12 26.69 2.49 0.68
N LYS A 13 27.69 2.18 1.53
CA LYS A 13 28.05 0.79 1.89
C LYS A 13 26.87 0.04 2.52
N LYS A 14 26.08 0.68 3.39
CA LYS A 14 24.91 0.07 4.01
C LYS A 14 23.78 -0.11 2.99
N PHE A 15 23.53 0.91 2.16
CA PHE A 15 22.52 0.89 1.10
C PHE A 15 22.73 -0.25 0.09
N LEU A 16 23.97 -0.49 -0.37
CA LEU A 16 24.25 -1.55 -1.33
C LEU A 16 24.26 -2.96 -0.72
N LYS A 17 24.64 -3.07 0.56
CA LYS A 17 24.86 -4.35 1.23
C LYS A 17 23.66 -4.84 2.05
N ILE A 18 22.49 -4.21 1.89
CA ILE A 18 21.25 -4.69 2.51
C ILE A 18 21.05 -6.17 2.13
N LYS A 19 21.00 -7.05 3.12
CA LYS A 19 20.82 -8.50 2.90
C LYS A 19 19.37 -8.81 2.56
N SER A 20 19.09 -9.91 1.84
CA SER A 20 17.74 -10.27 1.36
C SER A 20 16.62 -10.25 2.41
N ASN A 21 16.95 -10.45 3.68
CA ASN A 21 15.98 -10.53 4.78
C ASN A 21 16.11 -9.32 5.73
N GLU A 22 16.90 -8.32 5.37
CA GLU A 22 17.14 -7.13 6.18
C GLU A 22 16.26 -5.99 5.69
N ILE A 23 15.47 -5.42 6.60
CA ILE A 23 14.75 -4.18 6.36
C ILE A 23 15.54 -3.06 7.00
N LEU A 24 15.92 -2.06 6.22
CA LEU A 24 16.58 -0.88 6.75
C LEU A 24 15.57 0.25 6.92
N THR A 25 15.47 0.79 8.13
CA THR A 25 14.53 1.86 8.46
C THR A 25 15.26 3.19 8.68
N SER A 26 14.59 4.28 8.32
CA SER A 26 15.03 5.63 8.69
C SER A 26 14.74 5.93 10.18
N PRO A 27 15.22 7.07 10.70
CA PRO A 27 14.65 7.68 11.89
C PRO A 27 13.15 7.96 11.73
N ILE A 28 12.47 8.23 12.84
CA ILE A 28 11.07 8.64 12.86
C ILE A 28 10.99 10.16 12.63
N TYR A 29 10.11 10.57 11.73
CA TYR A 29 9.82 11.96 11.40
C TYR A 29 8.40 12.30 11.85
N GLN A 30 8.25 13.35 12.66
CA GLN A 30 6.94 13.76 13.17
C GLN A 30 6.36 14.89 12.32
N HIS A 31 5.11 14.71 11.90
CA HIS A 31 4.29 15.75 11.29
C HIS A 31 3.41 16.37 12.38
N THR A 32 3.67 17.64 12.70
CA THR A 32 3.09 18.29 13.89
C THR A 32 1.58 18.52 13.75
N LYS A 33 1.08 18.90 12.57
CA LYS A 33 -0.33 19.25 12.40
C LYS A 33 -1.28 18.07 12.50
N THR A 34 -0.89 16.91 12.00
CA THR A 34 -1.68 15.67 12.12
C THR A 34 -1.26 14.82 13.32
N ASN A 35 -0.25 15.26 14.08
CA ASN A 35 0.39 14.50 15.14
C ASN A 35 0.74 13.05 14.71
N SER A 36 1.19 12.87 13.46
CA SER A 36 1.57 11.56 12.94
C SER A 36 3.08 11.41 12.81
N LYS A 37 3.55 10.17 12.88
CA LYS A 37 4.96 9.78 12.88
C LYS A 37 5.19 8.87 11.68
N TRP A 38 6.25 9.15 10.95
CA TRP A 38 6.55 8.55 9.66
C TRP A 38 7.96 8.02 9.63
N LEU A 39 8.19 6.98 8.84
CA LEU A 39 9.54 6.51 8.54
C LEU A 39 9.61 5.96 7.11
N LEU A 40 10.83 5.82 6.61
CA LEU A 40 11.13 5.15 5.35
C LEU A 40 11.68 3.76 5.60
N GLN A 41 11.35 2.84 4.70
CA GLN A 41 11.84 1.47 4.71
C GLN A 41 12.48 1.14 3.37
N LEU A 42 13.71 0.64 3.41
CA LEU A 42 14.35 -0.02 2.29
C LEU A 42 14.22 -1.52 2.47
N ILE A 43 13.54 -2.16 1.52
CA ILE A 43 13.30 -3.59 1.53
C ILE A 43 13.93 -4.18 0.26
N PRO A 44 14.94 -5.05 0.38
CA PRO A 44 15.53 -5.71 -0.76
C PRO A 44 14.55 -6.73 -1.34
N ARG A 45 14.47 -6.78 -2.66
CA ARG A 45 13.63 -7.73 -3.37
C ARG A 45 14.52 -8.71 -4.11
N ASN A 46 14.31 -9.99 -3.79
CA ASN A 46 15.04 -11.12 -4.36
C ASN A 46 14.08 -12.13 -5.02
N ASP A 47 12.93 -11.68 -5.51
CA ASP A 47 12.07 -12.56 -6.32
C ASP A 47 12.70 -12.80 -7.71
N ALA A 48 12.23 -13.85 -8.39
CA ALA A 48 12.79 -14.32 -9.66
C ALA A 48 12.85 -13.23 -10.75
N TYR A 49 11.96 -12.24 -10.68
CA TYR A 49 11.84 -11.16 -11.67
C TYR A 49 12.65 -9.90 -11.30
N SER A 50 12.96 -9.71 -10.02
CA SER A 50 13.55 -8.48 -9.50
C SER A 50 14.83 -8.71 -8.69
N GLN A 51 15.55 -9.81 -8.94
CA GLN A 51 16.67 -10.39 -8.16
C GLN A 51 17.79 -9.45 -7.66
N ARG A 52 17.77 -8.16 -7.97
CA ARG A 52 18.73 -7.15 -7.49
C ARG A 52 18.11 -5.78 -7.24
N SER A 53 16.80 -5.69 -7.03
CA SER A 53 16.15 -4.40 -6.77
C SER A 53 16.04 -4.10 -5.27
N ILE A 54 16.01 -2.81 -4.97
CA ILE A 54 15.70 -2.28 -3.64
C ILE A 54 14.36 -1.58 -3.77
N GLY A 55 13.39 -2.03 -2.97
CA GLY A 55 12.14 -1.34 -2.79
C GLY A 55 12.27 -0.25 -1.75
N LEU A 56 11.57 0.85 -1.97
CA LEU A 56 11.53 2.00 -1.05
C LEU A 56 10.07 2.31 -0.72
N TYR A 57 9.79 2.41 0.57
CA TYR A 57 8.45 2.59 1.08
C TYR A 57 8.41 3.67 2.16
N VAL A 58 7.27 4.34 2.24
CA VAL A 58 6.89 5.22 3.35
C VAL A 58 5.90 4.47 4.24
N ASN A 59 6.11 4.59 5.53
CA ASN A 59 5.35 3.90 6.57
C ASN A 59 4.77 4.93 7.54
N LEU A 60 3.46 4.84 7.80
CA LEU A 60 2.83 5.54 8.93
C LEU A 60 3.15 4.72 10.18
N TYR A 61 4.13 5.17 10.97
CA TYR A 61 4.57 4.46 12.16
C TYR A 61 3.54 4.56 13.28
N ASP A 62 3.03 5.76 13.52
CA ASP A 62 2.09 6.07 14.59
C ASP A 62 1.26 7.31 14.23
N GLY A 63 -0.06 7.26 14.40
CA GLY A 63 -0.94 8.41 14.17
C GLY A 63 -2.37 7.98 13.86
N ALA A 64 -3.28 8.97 13.83
CA ALA A 64 -4.64 8.72 13.36
C ALA A 64 -4.64 8.33 11.87
N PRO A 65 -5.62 7.53 11.41
CA PRO A 65 -5.74 7.18 10.01
C PRO A 65 -5.88 8.42 9.13
N LEU A 66 -5.20 8.44 7.98
CA LEU A 66 -5.15 9.61 7.10
C LEU A 66 -4.95 9.22 5.64
N ASN A 67 -5.37 10.10 4.74
CA ASN A 67 -5.13 9.99 3.31
C ASN A 67 -3.91 10.80 2.87
N VAL A 68 -3.13 10.22 1.97
CA VAL A 68 -2.04 10.90 1.26
C VAL A 68 -2.41 10.96 -0.21
N ASN A 69 -2.66 12.17 -0.72
CA ASN A 69 -3.08 12.40 -2.11
C ASN A 69 -1.91 12.30 -3.10
N PHE A 70 -0.71 12.54 -2.59
CA PHE A 70 0.50 12.45 -3.39
C PHE A 70 1.66 12.05 -2.50
N TYR A 71 2.54 11.20 -3.03
CA TYR A 71 3.88 11.08 -2.46
C TYR A 71 4.94 10.93 -3.55
N SER A 72 6.14 11.43 -3.27
CA SER A 72 7.33 11.16 -4.06
C SER A 72 8.43 10.59 -3.18
N LEU A 73 9.13 9.59 -3.73
CA LEU A 73 10.29 8.97 -3.14
C LEU A 73 11.47 9.19 -4.08
N SER A 74 12.52 9.82 -3.57
CA SER A 74 13.65 10.28 -4.38
C SER A 74 14.96 9.81 -3.78
N LEU A 75 15.91 9.47 -4.63
CA LEU A 75 17.29 9.22 -4.26
C LEU A 75 18.17 10.36 -4.77
N LEU A 76 18.95 10.93 -3.87
CA LEU A 76 19.80 12.10 -4.08
C LEU A 76 21.26 11.72 -3.81
N SER A 77 22.18 12.26 -4.59
CA SER A 77 23.62 12.19 -4.30
C SER A 77 23.99 13.06 -3.10
N HIS A 78 23.28 14.18 -2.93
CA HIS A 78 23.43 15.13 -1.83
C HIS A 78 22.09 15.85 -1.60
N PRO A 79 21.72 16.25 -0.36
CA PRO A 79 20.43 16.88 -0.08
C PRO A 79 20.11 18.13 -0.92
N LYS A 80 21.14 18.84 -1.38
CA LYS A 80 21.03 20.08 -2.18
C LYS A 80 21.13 19.87 -3.71
N ARG A 81 21.22 18.62 -4.17
CA ARG A 81 21.37 18.29 -5.60
C ARG A 81 20.09 17.72 -6.17
N SER A 82 19.98 17.72 -7.49
CA SER A 82 18.86 17.09 -8.19
C SER A 82 18.77 15.59 -7.89
N PRO A 83 17.56 15.01 -7.86
CA PRO A 83 17.37 13.58 -7.72
C PRO A 83 18.08 12.79 -8.82
N ILE A 84 18.75 11.72 -8.41
CA ILE A 84 19.26 10.68 -9.30
C ILE A 84 18.08 9.80 -9.76
N PHE A 85 17.21 9.45 -8.82
CA PHE A 85 15.99 8.67 -9.06
C PHE A 85 14.82 9.34 -8.37
N THR A 86 13.65 9.26 -9.01
CA THR A 86 12.40 9.74 -8.42
C THR A 86 11.25 8.91 -8.95
N ASN A 87 10.49 8.33 -8.03
CA ASN A 87 9.18 7.76 -8.32
C ASN A 87 8.12 8.54 -7.56
N LYS A 88 6.95 8.69 -8.18
CA LYS A 88 5.84 9.46 -7.64
C LYS A 88 4.55 8.65 -7.73
N CYS A 89 3.68 8.82 -6.76
CA CYS A 89 2.32 8.33 -6.78
C CYS A 89 1.39 9.53 -6.67
N THR A 90 0.48 9.67 -7.64
CA THR A 90 -0.54 10.73 -7.71
C THR A 90 -1.92 10.23 -7.31
N LEU A 91 -2.04 8.94 -6.98
CA LEU A 91 -3.28 8.35 -6.49
C LEU A 91 -3.35 8.52 -4.98
N THR A 92 -4.53 8.85 -4.48
CA THR A 92 -4.78 8.90 -3.04
C THR A 92 -4.57 7.52 -2.42
N ARG A 93 -3.71 7.44 -1.40
CA ARG A 93 -3.44 6.23 -0.63
C ARG A 93 -3.90 6.41 0.81
N PRO A 94 -4.75 5.52 1.33
CA PRO A 94 -5.10 5.53 2.74
C PRO A 94 -3.96 4.91 3.56
N PHE A 95 -3.58 5.59 4.63
CA PHE A 95 -2.81 5.01 5.72
C PHE A 95 -3.78 4.74 6.86
N SER A 96 -4.47 3.60 6.76
CA SER A 96 -5.63 3.26 7.59
C SER A 96 -5.27 2.86 9.02
N THR A 97 -4.03 2.43 9.27
CA THR A 97 -3.56 1.96 10.57
C THR A 97 -2.07 2.25 10.76
N ASN A 98 -1.62 2.20 12.02
CA ASN A 98 -0.20 2.14 12.35
C ASN A 98 0.47 0.96 11.65
N GLY A 99 1.68 1.18 11.13
CA GLY A 99 2.43 0.22 10.33
C GLY A 99 2.02 0.15 8.86
N CYS A 100 0.97 0.86 8.43
CA CYS A 100 0.56 0.87 7.03
C CYS A 100 1.68 1.45 6.14
N THR A 101 1.94 0.79 5.02
CA THR A 101 3.11 1.05 4.19
C THR A 101 2.74 1.12 2.71
N TRP A 102 3.21 2.16 2.03
CA TRP A 102 3.06 2.35 0.59
C TRP A 102 4.40 2.70 -0.05
N GLY A 103 4.63 2.27 -1.28
CA GLY A 103 5.91 2.54 -1.94
C GLY A 103 6.08 1.84 -3.28
N PHE A 104 7.34 1.74 -3.69
CA PHE A 104 7.72 1.17 -4.97
C PHE A 104 8.59 -0.06 -4.74
N ALA A 105 8.08 -1.24 -5.09
CA ALA A 105 8.79 -2.50 -4.88
C ALA A 105 10.09 -2.59 -5.67
N CYS A 106 10.11 -2.05 -6.89
CA CYS A 106 11.27 -2.00 -7.76
C CYS A 106 11.80 -0.56 -7.88
N PHE A 107 12.01 0.13 -6.76
CA PHE A 107 12.39 1.54 -6.76
C PHE A 107 13.72 1.77 -7.50
N VAL A 108 14.75 0.97 -7.22
CA VAL A 108 16.03 1.07 -7.92
C VAL A 108 16.74 -0.28 -8.02
N ASN A 109 17.45 -0.51 -9.13
CA ASN A 109 18.29 -1.68 -9.31
C ASN A 109 19.68 -1.47 -8.72
N ARG A 110 20.22 -2.44 -7.98
CA ARG A 110 21.60 -2.42 -7.48
C ARG A 110 22.63 -2.33 -8.60
N SER A 111 22.33 -2.85 -9.79
CA SER A 111 23.24 -2.77 -10.95
C SER A 111 23.50 -1.32 -11.38
N THR A 112 22.51 -0.43 -11.24
CA THR A 112 22.62 0.99 -11.54
C THR A 112 23.73 1.67 -10.75
N PHE A 113 24.05 1.13 -9.58
CA PHE A 113 25.05 1.67 -8.69
C PHE A 113 26.46 1.16 -8.97
N LYS A 114 26.67 0.13 -9.81
CA LYS A 114 28.02 -0.43 -10.08
C LYS A 114 29.03 0.61 -10.60
N ASN A 115 28.57 1.69 -11.20
CA ASN A 115 29.40 2.84 -11.60
C ASN A 115 29.37 3.94 -10.51
N GLU A 116 29.78 3.57 -9.30
CA GLU A 116 29.64 4.34 -8.05
C GLU A 116 30.15 5.79 -8.16
N LYS A 117 31.21 6.00 -8.95
CA LYS A 117 31.91 7.28 -9.14
C LYS A 117 31.04 8.42 -9.66
N LYS A 118 29.93 8.12 -10.36
CA LYS A 118 29.02 9.16 -10.89
C LYS A 118 27.91 9.55 -9.93
N LEU A 119 27.65 8.72 -8.92
CA LEU A 119 26.53 8.89 -7.99
C LEU A 119 26.99 9.43 -6.63
N ILE A 120 28.20 9.08 -6.23
CA ILE A 120 28.86 9.58 -5.02
C ILE A 120 29.76 10.74 -5.45
N CYS A 121 29.19 11.94 -5.53
CA CYS A 121 29.98 13.12 -5.87
C CYS A 121 30.66 13.79 -4.67
N ASP A 122 30.34 13.38 -3.44
CA ASP A 122 30.85 14.02 -2.23
C ASP A 122 31.60 13.01 -1.34
N GLU A 123 32.56 13.53 -0.59
CA GLU A 123 33.41 12.80 0.37
C GLU A 123 32.61 12.05 1.46
N SER A 124 31.34 12.41 1.66
CA SER A 124 30.46 11.89 2.71
C SER A 124 30.12 10.40 2.56
N SER A 125 30.37 9.78 1.40
CA SER A 125 30.07 8.35 1.15
C SER A 125 28.62 7.95 1.49
N CYS A 126 27.69 8.91 1.45
CA CYS A 126 26.28 8.74 1.78
C CYS A 126 25.40 9.02 0.57
N VAL A 127 24.24 8.37 0.56
CA VAL A 127 23.12 8.72 -0.34
C VAL A 127 21.99 9.25 0.52
N CYS A 128 21.23 10.19 -0.04
CA CYS A 128 20.10 10.80 0.66
C CYS A 128 18.81 10.34 0.01
N ILE A 129 17.86 9.94 0.83
CA ILE A 129 16.55 9.49 0.40
C ILE A 129 15.56 10.53 0.88
N GLN A 130 14.87 11.17 -0.05
CA GLN A 130 13.90 12.22 0.24
C GLN A 130 12.50 11.68 0.02
N CYS A 131 11.61 11.99 0.96
CA CYS A 131 10.20 11.73 0.89
C CYS A 131 9.46 13.05 0.96
N CYS A 132 8.51 13.25 0.05
CA CYS A 132 7.58 14.37 0.07
C CYS A 132 6.17 13.81 0.00
N LEU A 133 5.32 14.18 0.95
CA LEU A 133 3.93 13.77 1.08
C LEU A 133 3.02 14.99 0.95
N ILE A 134 1.86 14.82 0.33
CA ILE A 134 0.73 15.76 0.42
C ILE A 134 -0.38 15.07 1.21
N ILE A 135 -0.54 15.48 2.47
CA ILE A 135 -1.46 14.90 3.43
C ILE A 135 -2.80 15.66 3.40
N GLU A 136 -3.90 14.91 3.43
CA GLU A 136 -5.25 15.46 3.59
C GLU A 136 -5.57 15.67 5.08
N LEU A 137 -5.94 16.90 5.46
CA LEU A 137 -6.11 17.30 6.88
C LEU A 137 -7.53 17.13 7.43
N ASN A 138 -8.51 16.80 6.58
CA ASN A 138 -9.94 16.89 6.93
C ASN A 138 -10.62 15.51 6.96
N GLN A 139 -10.01 14.53 7.61
CA GLN A 139 -10.66 13.22 7.78
C GLN A 139 -11.23 13.07 9.18
N VAL A 140 -12.56 13.07 9.26
CA VAL A 140 -13.29 12.50 10.40
C VAL A 140 -13.36 11.01 10.15
N VAL A 141 -12.39 10.27 10.68
CA VAL A 141 -12.43 8.80 10.67
C VAL A 141 -13.28 8.39 11.85
N LEU A 142 -14.51 7.92 11.60
CA LEU A 142 -15.31 7.27 12.63
C LEU A 142 -14.89 5.80 12.68
N ASP A 143 -14.16 5.44 13.74
CA ASP A 143 -13.90 4.05 14.08
C ASP A 143 -15.22 3.36 14.39
N TYR A 144 -15.71 2.52 13.47
CA TYR A 144 -16.87 1.68 13.72
C TYR A 144 -16.43 0.42 14.47
N ILE A 145 -16.67 0.41 15.78
CA ILE A 145 -16.53 -0.79 16.62
C ILE A 145 -17.89 -1.50 16.63
N PRO A 146 -18.02 -2.72 16.07
CA PRO A 146 -19.27 -3.47 16.15
C PRO A 146 -19.57 -3.77 17.61
N THR A 147 -20.68 -3.24 18.13
CA THR A 147 -21.18 -3.66 19.45
C THR A 147 -21.85 -5.01 19.28
N SER A 148 -21.38 -6.00 20.03
CA SER A 148 -21.67 -7.43 19.91
C SER A 148 -23.11 -7.86 20.27
N SER A 149 -24.09 -6.96 20.21
CA SER A 149 -25.40 -7.17 20.82
C SER A 149 -26.59 -7.17 19.86
N SER A 150 -26.40 -7.07 18.54
CA SER A 150 -27.51 -7.21 17.60
C SER A 150 -27.29 -8.36 16.63
N SER A 151 -28.31 -9.21 16.52
CA SER A 151 -28.40 -10.39 15.64
C SER A 151 -28.54 -10.06 14.15
N SER A 152 -28.38 -8.79 13.76
CA SER A 152 -28.28 -8.42 12.35
C SER A 152 -26.87 -8.74 11.86
N SER A 153 -26.77 -9.32 10.66
CA SER A 153 -25.46 -9.60 10.08
C SER A 153 -24.68 -8.28 9.97
N LEU A 154 -23.37 -8.30 10.26
CA LEU A 154 -22.49 -7.12 10.14
C LEU A 154 -22.70 -6.37 8.81
N ILE A 155 -23.04 -7.10 7.75
CA ILE A 155 -23.38 -6.57 6.42
C ILE A 155 -24.61 -5.67 6.44
N GLU A 156 -25.69 -6.04 7.11
CA GLU A 156 -26.89 -5.18 7.20
C GLU A 156 -26.59 -3.89 7.96
N GLN A 157 -25.77 -3.97 9.01
CA GLN A 157 -25.33 -2.78 9.76
C GLN A 157 -24.47 -1.86 8.89
N LEU A 158 -23.52 -2.43 8.13
CA LEU A 158 -22.69 -1.69 7.18
C LEU A 158 -23.51 -1.08 6.03
N LEU A 159 -24.52 -1.80 5.52
CA LEU A 159 -25.42 -1.32 4.48
C LEU A 159 -26.33 -0.20 4.97
N ASP A 160 -26.88 -0.30 6.19
CA ASP A 160 -27.72 0.76 6.76
C ASP A 160 -26.90 2.01 7.10
N LEU A 161 -25.64 1.85 7.53
CA LEU A 161 -24.68 2.95 7.63
C LEU A 161 -24.40 3.60 6.28
N ALA A 162 -24.12 2.80 5.24
CA ALA A 162 -23.89 3.32 3.90
C ALA A 162 -25.11 4.09 3.35
N LYS A 163 -26.33 3.63 3.64
CA LYS A 163 -27.59 4.27 3.21
C LYS A 163 -27.89 5.58 3.93
N THR A 164 -27.54 5.69 5.22
CA THR A 164 -27.88 6.86 6.05
C THR A 164 -26.88 8.00 5.92
N SER A 165 -25.73 7.74 5.34
CA SER A 165 -24.64 8.70 5.23
C SER A 165 -24.66 9.45 3.88
N LYS A 166 -24.72 10.78 3.92
CA LYS A 166 -24.53 11.65 2.74
C LYS A 166 -23.07 12.06 2.48
N ASN A 167 -22.12 11.62 3.31
CA ASN A 167 -20.71 12.00 3.23
C ASN A 167 -19.84 10.81 2.82
N ASN A 168 -18.66 11.06 2.26
CA ASN A 168 -17.71 10.02 1.87
C ASN A 168 -17.11 9.35 3.13
N PHE A 169 -17.67 8.22 3.56
CA PHE A 169 -17.07 7.40 4.63
C PHE A 169 -16.13 6.37 4.01
N ILE A 170 -14.95 6.23 4.63
CA ILE A 170 -14.06 5.09 4.40
C ILE A 170 -14.29 4.13 5.55
N ILE A 171 -14.93 3.00 5.27
CA ILE A 171 -15.06 1.92 6.25
C ILE A 171 -13.74 1.15 6.23
N SER A 172 -12.89 1.40 7.23
CA SER A 172 -11.66 0.63 7.45
C SER A 172 -11.99 -0.62 8.26
N LEU A 173 -12.19 -1.76 7.59
CA LEU A 173 -12.23 -3.06 8.26
C LEU A 173 -10.79 -3.41 8.65
N CYS A 174 -10.40 -3.05 9.88
CA CYS A 174 -9.07 -3.34 10.41
C CYS A 174 -8.79 -4.85 10.50
N ASP A 175 -7.50 -5.15 10.38
CA ASP A 175 -6.88 -6.45 10.13
C ASP A 175 -6.92 -7.42 11.34
N ASP A 176 -8.03 -7.48 12.07
CA ASP A 176 -8.25 -8.58 13.01
C ASP A 176 -8.52 -9.84 12.20
N THR A 177 -7.43 -10.57 11.94
CA THR A 177 -7.32 -11.80 11.15
C THR A 177 -8.37 -12.88 11.45
N LEU A 178 -9.05 -12.82 12.60
CA LEU A 178 -10.17 -13.70 12.92
C LEU A 178 -11.51 -13.20 12.35
N SER A 179 -11.76 -11.88 12.37
CA SER A 179 -13.05 -11.30 11.98
C SER A 179 -13.17 -11.15 10.47
N SER A 180 -12.07 -10.79 9.78
CA SER A 180 -12.04 -10.69 8.32
C SER A 180 -12.14 -12.06 7.66
N ALA A 181 -11.31 -13.04 8.07
CA ALA A 181 -11.36 -14.39 7.53
C ALA A 181 -12.72 -15.09 7.75
N LYS A 182 -13.35 -14.86 8.90
CA LYS A 182 -14.69 -15.40 9.19
C LYS A 182 -15.78 -14.72 8.35
N LEU A 183 -15.70 -13.40 8.15
CA LEU A 183 -16.59 -12.70 7.22
C LEU A 183 -16.49 -13.26 5.80
N PHE A 184 -15.27 -13.60 5.37
CA PHE A 184 -15.02 -14.11 4.01
C PHE A 184 -15.45 -15.55 3.81
N ASN A 185 -15.37 -16.40 4.83
CA ASN A 185 -15.75 -17.80 4.71
C ASN A 185 -17.27 -18.02 4.81
N ASP A 186 -17.99 -17.11 5.46
CA ASP A 186 -19.42 -17.26 5.71
C ASP A 186 -20.32 -16.69 4.58
N LYS A 187 -19.71 -16.14 3.51
CA LYS A 187 -20.43 -15.33 2.50
C LYS A 187 -20.08 -15.69 1.06
N THR A 188 -21.09 -15.63 0.19
CA THR A 188 -20.93 -15.97 -1.24
C THR A 188 -20.33 -14.80 -2.03
N LEU A 189 -19.75 -15.11 -3.19
CA LEU A 189 -19.17 -14.09 -4.10
C LEU A 189 -20.22 -13.05 -4.55
N ASP A 190 -21.47 -13.47 -4.71
CA ASP A 190 -22.58 -12.58 -5.09
C ASP A 190 -22.91 -11.57 -3.99
N GLU A 191 -22.94 -11.99 -2.73
CA GLU A 191 -23.16 -11.10 -1.58
C GLU A 191 -22.05 -10.03 -1.50
N TRP A 192 -20.80 -10.43 -1.73
CA TRP A 192 -19.67 -9.50 -1.77
C TRP A 192 -19.72 -8.53 -2.95
N THR A 193 -20.16 -9.00 -4.11
CA THR A 193 -20.32 -8.18 -5.32
C THR A 193 -21.42 -7.14 -5.12
N ILE A 194 -22.52 -7.52 -4.46
CA ILE A 194 -23.60 -6.61 -4.09
C ILE A 194 -23.09 -5.55 -3.12
N LEU A 195 -22.34 -5.96 -2.08
CA LEU A 195 -21.75 -5.03 -1.10
C LEU A 195 -20.84 -3.99 -1.77
N LEU A 196 -19.94 -4.43 -2.65
CA LEU A 196 -19.04 -3.53 -3.38
C LEU A 196 -19.78 -2.60 -4.34
N LYS A 197 -20.81 -3.09 -5.03
CA LYS A 197 -21.66 -2.25 -5.89
C LYS A 197 -22.43 -1.19 -5.08
N HIS A 198 -22.87 -1.52 -3.87
CA HIS A 198 -23.59 -0.59 -3.00
C HIS A 198 -22.67 0.42 -2.30
N CYS A 199 -21.48 -0.02 -1.89
CA CYS A 199 -20.51 0.81 -1.19
C CYS A 199 -19.75 1.79 -2.12
N GLY A 200 -19.82 1.60 -3.44
CA GLY A 200 -19.18 2.46 -4.43
C GLY A 200 -17.65 2.49 -4.31
N GLU A 201 -17.02 3.51 -4.91
CA GLU A 201 -15.56 3.75 -4.83
C GLU A 201 -15.07 4.13 -3.41
N ASN A 202 -15.99 4.32 -2.46
CA ASN A 202 -15.71 4.86 -1.14
C ASN A 202 -15.27 3.82 -0.10
N VAL A 203 -15.38 2.53 -0.40
CA VAL A 203 -14.90 1.45 0.48
C VAL A 203 -13.59 0.89 -0.06
N ASN A 204 -12.49 1.32 0.56
CA ASN A 204 -11.15 0.87 0.20
C ASN A 204 -10.83 -0.44 0.91
N LEU A 205 -11.09 -1.56 0.24
CA LEU A 205 -10.73 -2.90 0.70
C LEU A 205 -9.73 -3.53 -0.28
N PRO A 206 -8.43 -3.16 -0.25
CA PRO A 206 -7.44 -3.62 -1.24
C PRO A 206 -7.31 -5.14 -1.29
N ARG A 207 -7.40 -5.82 -0.13
CA ARG A 207 -7.39 -7.28 -0.07
C ARG A 207 -8.65 -7.91 -0.65
N LEU A 208 -9.81 -7.28 -0.51
CA LEU A 208 -11.08 -7.75 -1.08
C LEU A 208 -11.09 -7.57 -2.60
N SER A 209 -10.68 -6.40 -3.06
CA SER A 209 -10.55 -6.11 -4.49
C SER A 209 -9.59 -7.10 -5.16
N ASN A 210 -8.40 -7.29 -4.57
CA ASN A 210 -7.42 -8.26 -5.09
C ASN A 210 -7.98 -9.69 -5.09
N ARG A 211 -8.66 -10.13 -4.02
CA ARG A 211 -9.16 -11.51 -3.92
C ARG A 211 -10.39 -11.78 -4.79
N ILE A 212 -11.25 -10.80 -5.01
CA ILE A 212 -12.37 -10.92 -5.97
C ILE A 212 -11.82 -10.97 -7.39
N ASN A 213 -10.82 -10.17 -7.71
CA ASN A 213 -10.15 -10.26 -9.02
C ASN A 213 -9.51 -11.64 -9.21
N GLU A 214 -8.82 -12.17 -8.19
CA GLU A 214 -8.28 -13.54 -8.22
C GLU A 214 -9.38 -14.61 -8.42
N GLN A 215 -10.53 -14.49 -7.76
CA GLN A 215 -11.65 -15.43 -7.93
C GLN A 215 -12.33 -15.30 -9.30
N LEU A 216 -12.52 -14.08 -9.81
CA LEU A 216 -13.07 -13.85 -11.15
C LEU A 216 -12.15 -14.41 -12.23
N GLU A 217 -10.83 -14.25 -12.08
CA GLU A 217 -9.83 -14.86 -12.97
C GLU A 217 -9.89 -16.40 -12.92
N LEU A 218 -10.10 -16.99 -11.74
CA LEU A 218 -10.26 -18.44 -11.61
C LEU A 218 -11.54 -18.93 -12.29
N THR A 219 -12.69 -18.28 -12.09
CA THR A 219 -13.96 -18.66 -12.73
C THR A 219 -13.90 -18.53 -14.24
N GLN A 220 -13.35 -17.44 -14.77
CA GLN A 220 -13.18 -17.23 -16.23
C GLN A 220 -12.27 -18.28 -16.87
N ASN A 221 -11.21 -18.71 -16.17
CA ASN A 221 -10.33 -19.78 -16.67
C ASN A 221 -10.93 -21.18 -16.58
N THR A 222 -11.98 -21.36 -15.76
CA THR A 222 -12.69 -22.64 -15.62
C THR A 222 -13.72 -22.81 -16.74
N ASP A 223 -14.46 -21.75 -17.10
CA ASP A 223 -15.40 -21.75 -18.23
C ASP A 223 -14.69 -21.98 -19.59
N VAL A 224 -13.51 -21.38 -19.79
CA VAL A 224 -12.72 -21.57 -21.03
C VAL A 224 -12.22 -23.02 -21.20
N ARG A 225 -12.04 -23.76 -20.09
CA ARG A 225 -11.62 -25.17 -20.11
C ARG A 225 -12.77 -26.12 -20.44
N GLU A 226 -14.00 -25.81 -20.04
CA GLU A 226 -15.16 -26.64 -20.41
C GLU A 226 -15.51 -26.50 -21.90
N ASP A 227 -15.35 -25.31 -22.48
CA ASP A 227 -15.57 -25.08 -23.92
C ASP A 227 -14.49 -25.71 -24.82
N THR A 228 -13.25 -25.85 -24.32
CA THR A 228 -12.19 -26.57 -25.05
C THR A 228 -12.30 -28.09 -24.94
N LEU A 229 -12.89 -28.62 -23.86
CA LEU A 229 -13.14 -30.06 -23.71
C LEU A 229 -14.33 -30.53 -24.55
N ASN A 230 -15.34 -29.69 -24.79
CA ASN A 230 -16.50 -30.04 -25.64
C ASN A 230 -16.23 -29.97 -27.15
N ASN A 231 -15.16 -29.30 -27.60
CA ASN A 231 -14.80 -29.20 -29.02
C ASN A 231 -13.88 -30.33 -29.53
N HIS A 232 -13.49 -31.29 -28.68
CA HIS A 232 -12.69 -32.46 -29.09
C HIS A 232 -13.45 -33.78 -29.17
N SER A 233 -14.79 -33.76 -29.01
CA SER A 233 -15.65 -34.95 -29.05
C SER A 233 -16.48 -35.13 -30.33
N VAL A 234 -16.20 -34.38 -31.41
CA VAL A 234 -16.87 -34.58 -32.71
C VAL A 234 -15.83 -34.74 -33.83
N LEU A 235 -15.08 -35.84 -33.79
CA LEU A 235 -14.44 -36.44 -34.97
C LEU A 235 -14.27 -37.94 -34.69
N VAL A 236 -15.35 -38.70 -34.94
CA VAL A 236 -15.32 -40.12 -35.30
C VAL A 236 -16.25 -40.28 -36.50
#